data_AF-A0A2M7X3W5-F1
#
_entry.id   AF-A0A2M7X3W5-F1
#
_cell.length_a   1.000
_cell.length_b   1.000
_cell.length_c   1.000
_cell.angle_alpha   90.00
_cell.angle_beta   90.00
_cell.angle_gamma   90.00
#
_symmetry.space_group_name_H-M   'P 1'
#
loop_
_entity.id
_entity.type
_entity.pdbx_description
1 polymer ?
#
loop_
_entity_poly.entity_id
_entity_poly.type
_entity_poly.pdbx_seq_one_letter_code
_entity_poly.pdbx_strand_id
1 'polypeptide(L)'
;MPIDQPISSQFKNAPSGPVGLEESRKRIQELINSGATGTPITKNIGGQISSKPVKLARGVEERTPKKYIPEEAKTVISSDESVGDSEVVNYANEKIVKNNVPVADIKSSVPEIIYEPSDVKYWDQTWKSIYREGVLHGDVEKVILEVTLPQDNEIEVSAAEQMYASLAGLTQKPGKVFDLAVGVFPQIEILFKNDSQSLSFEIFADEAQISFRVIIPKEWQDYVERQIHGAYPDAEISEIDSSTFYDGEGVIMVNELELKGKIYYPIRVAEEFGTDPLNALTSVVSKLSVGEKAMVQFLTQPADDVWRKRGQRFVQLAQSPAKDGEKKASVDPAVLEAVSQKVSRPGYRVVVRIMVHGRDEISAQTTMNSIVGSFDQYSLPHLAVFSNKKVVLKEKTINEILSRTFPKWGNYPILNSVELATIYHFPNIEVKTPRIKWLRTRTSAPPTNLPTEGIHLGDSIYRHEKVSVRLQREDRRRHMYTIGQTGSGKSEFLKYLAYQDIINGEGLAFIDPHGEAVEELLTMIPKERAEDVVYFNPADSSRPMGINILEAQTEEQKHQAVNSFISLLYKLYDPNRTGIVGPQLERAVRNVMLTAMSETGNTLIEVLKLLTNPAFAEKKIK
;
A
#
# COMPACT_ATOMS: atom_id res chain seq x y z
N MET A 1 2.38 8.04 -13.53
CA MET A 1 2.16 8.20 -12.07
C MET A 1 0.67 7.96 -11.80
N PRO A 2 0.28 7.36 -10.65
CA PRO A 2 -1.10 7.42 -10.17
C PRO A 2 -1.47 8.88 -9.88
N ILE A 3 -2.75 9.23 -10.03
CA ILE A 3 -3.23 10.62 -10.02
C ILE A 3 -3.64 11.07 -8.59
N ASP A 4 -3.63 10.15 -7.63
CA ASP A 4 -4.27 10.33 -6.33
C ASP A 4 -3.34 10.86 -5.23
N GLN A 5 -3.03 12.15 -5.29
CA GLN A 5 -2.89 12.95 -4.06
C GLN A 5 -3.66 14.28 -4.19
N PRO A 6 -4.38 14.71 -3.12
CA PRO A 6 -5.24 15.88 -3.20
C PRO A 6 -4.41 17.17 -3.33
N ILE A 7 -4.75 17.95 -4.36
CA ILE A 7 -4.30 19.34 -4.51
C ILE A 7 -4.56 20.09 -3.20
N SER A 8 -3.58 20.91 -2.78
CA SER A 8 -3.63 21.60 -1.49
C SER A 8 -4.94 22.39 -1.31
N SER A 9 -5.41 22.48 -0.06
CA SER A 9 -6.71 23.08 0.29
C SER A 9 -6.85 24.57 -0.06
N GLN A 10 -5.81 25.21 -0.60
CA GLN A 10 -5.86 26.58 -1.13
C GLN A 10 -6.56 26.67 -2.50
N PHE A 11 -6.74 25.56 -3.23
CA PHE A 11 -7.35 25.55 -4.58
C PHE A 11 -8.85 25.21 -4.63
N LYS A 12 -9.48 24.78 -3.52
CA LYS A 12 -10.85 24.23 -3.54
C LYS A 12 -12.00 25.25 -3.70
N ASN A 13 -11.72 26.56 -3.74
CA ASN A 13 -12.74 27.62 -3.81
C ASN A 13 -12.74 28.44 -5.12
N ALA A 14 -12.07 27.98 -6.17
CA ALA A 14 -12.21 28.56 -7.51
C ALA A 14 -13.41 27.92 -8.25
N PRO A 15 -14.44 28.69 -8.67
CA PRO A 15 -15.54 28.13 -9.45
C PRO A 15 -15.05 27.70 -10.84
N SER A 16 -15.45 26.50 -11.26
CA SER A 16 -14.98 25.85 -12.49
C SER A 16 -15.61 26.46 -13.76
N GLY A 17 -14.82 27.22 -14.51
CA GLY A 17 -15.16 27.71 -15.85
C GLY A 17 -14.28 28.89 -16.26
N PRO A 18 -13.97 29.08 -17.56
CA PRO A 18 -13.17 30.22 -18.02
C PRO A 18 -13.97 31.52 -17.90
N VAL A 19 -13.72 32.28 -16.84
CA VAL A 19 -14.32 33.61 -16.62
C VAL A 19 -13.68 34.62 -17.57
N GLY A 20 -14.50 35.36 -18.32
CA GLY A 20 -14.02 36.34 -19.30
C GLY A 20 -13.16 37.44 -18.68
N LEU A 21 -12.26 38.00 -19.49
CA LEU A 21 -11.26 38.97 -19.03
C LEU A 21 -11.89 40.28 -18.49
N GLU A 22 -13.08 40.65 -18.97
CA GLU A 22 -13.88 41.76 -18.42
C GLU A 22 -14.53 41.45 -17.07
N GLU A 23 -15.05 40.23 -16.89
CA GLU A 23 -15.73 39.82 -15.65
C GLU A 23 -14.73 39.65 -14.50
N SER A 24 -13.52 39.19 -14.82
CA SER A 24 -12.37 39.21 -13.89
C SER A 24 -11.99 40.64 -13.47
N ARG A 25 -11.97 41.60 -14.39
CA ARG A 25 -11.72 43.03 -14.07
C ARG A 25 -12.81 43.62 -13.17
N LYS A 26 -14.08 43.29 -13.45
CA LYS A 26 -15.24 43.76 -12.66
C LYS A 26 -15.17 43.28 -11.21
N ARG A 27 -14.83 42.01 -10.99
CA ARG A 27 -14.61 41.42 -9.66
C ARG A 27 -13.45 42.05 -8.89
N ILE A 28 -12.33 42.35 -9.57
CA ILE A 28 -11.19 43.04 -8.94
C ILE A 28 -11.60 44.45 -8.50
N GLN A 29 -12.39 45.16 -9.31
CA GLN A 29 -12.89 46.49 -8.94
C GLN A 29 -13.87 46.44 -7.76
N GLU A 30 -14.75 45.44 -7.70
CA GLU A 30 -15.67 45.22 -6.56
C GLU A 30 -14.91 44.88 -5.27
N LEU A 31 -13.86 44.04 -5.34
CA LEU A 31 -13.01 43.72 -4.19
C LEU A 31 -12.27 44.96 -3.66
N ILE A 32 -11.69 45.78 -4.54
CA ILE A 32 -11.03 47.05 -4.17
C ILE A 32 -12.03 48.01 -3.50
N ASN A 33 -13.26 48.08 -4.01
CA ASN A 33 -14.30 48.94 -3.45
C ASN A 33 -14.87 48.43 -2.10
N SER A 34 -14.62 47.17 -1.73
CA SER A 34 -15.20 46.53 -0.53
C SER A 34 -14.43 46.75 0.78
N GLY A 35 -13.20 47.28 0.73
CA GLY A 35 -12.45 47.74 1.91
C GLY A 35 -12.02 46.67 2.94
N ALA A 36 -12.10 45.38 2.63
CA ALA A 36 -11.78 44.30 3.58
C ALA A 36 -10.25 44.09 3.74
N THR A 37 -9.72 44.37 4.94
CA THR A 37 -8.32 44.09 5.31
C THR A 37 -8.19 42.72 5.97
N GLY A 38 -7.38 41.83 5.37
CA GLY A 38 -7.13 40.47 5.88
C GLY A 38 -5.90 40.39 6.79
N THR A 39 -6.08 39.91 8.02
CA THR A 39 -5.01 39.71 9.02
C THR A 39 -4.14 38.48 8.68
N PRO A 40 -2.80 38.55 8.81
CA PRO A 40 -1.93 37.41 8.48
C PRO A 40 -1.92 36.33 9.58
N ILE A 41 -2.10 35.06 9.19
CA ILE A 41 -1.93 33.90 10.08
C ILE A 41 -0.55 33.28 9.83
N THR A 42 0.37 33.48 10.77
CA THR A 42 1.65 32.76 10.82
C THR A 42 1.45 31.36 11.40
N LYS A 43 1.89 30.32 10.68
CA LYS A 43 2.01 28.95 11.21
C LYS A 43 3.48 28.65 11.51
N ASN A 44 3.72 28.00 12.65
CA ASN A 44 5.04 27.60 13.11
C ASN A 44 5.73 26.67 12.10
N ILE A 45 6.92 27.07 11.64
CA ILE A 45 7.95 26.17 11.13
C ILE A 45 9.03 26.09 12.22
N GLY A 46 9.15 24.94 12.87
CA GLY A 46 10.25 24.67 13.79
C GLY A 46 11.46 24.11 13.04
N GLY A 47 12.56 24.86 12.96
CA GLY A 47 13.76 24.39 12.24
C GLY A 47 14.79 25.49 11.94
N GLN A 48 15.55 25.89 12.95
CA GLN A 48 16.85 26.61 12.90
C GLN A 48 17.21 27.40 11.61
N ILE A 49 16.97 28.72 11.62
CA ILE A 49 17.78 29.66 10.82
C ILE A 49 18.79 30.33 11.76
N SER A 50 20.07 30.12 11.49
CA SER A 50 21.19 30.74 12.22
C SER A 50 21.32 32.21 11.85
N SER A 51 20.85 33.11 12.70
CA SER A 51 21.06 34.55 12.56
C SER A 51 22.39 34.99 13.21
N LYS A 52 23.25 35.65 12.42
CA LYS A 52 24.45 36.31 12.96
C LYS A 52 24.01 37.54 13.79
N PRO A 53 24.49 37.73 15.03
CA PRO A 53 24.05 38.84 15.87
C PRO A 53 24.66 40.18 15.43
N VAL A 54 23.79 41.17 15.21
CA VAL A 54 24.16 42.59 15.10
C VAL A 54 24.42 43.12 16.51
N LYS A 55 25.62 43.70 16.75
CA LYS A 55 25.93 44.38 18.01
C LYS A 55 25.31 45.79 18.03
N LEU A 56 24.38 46.03 18.95
CA LEU A 56 23.93 47.39 19.32
C LEU A 56 24.64 47.89 20.58
N ALA A 57 24.46 49.18 20.88
CA ALA A 57 25.44 50.01 21.58
C ALA A 57 25.60 49.80 23.10
N ARG A 58 26.70 50.35 23.64
CA ARG A 58 27.10 50.34 25.06
C ARG A 58 26.06 51.02 25.97
N GLY A 59 25.91 50.51 27.20
CA GLY A 59 25.53 51.36 28.35
C GLY A 59 24.34 50.97 29.22
N VAL A 60 23.93 49.69 29.29
CA VAL A 60 22.90 49.24 30.25
C VAL A 60 23.36 47.95 30.94
N GLU A 61 23.31 47.93 32.28
CA GLU A 61 23.74 46.79 33.10
C GLU A 61 22.72 45.64 33.09
N GLU A 62 23.21 44.40 33.19
CA GLU A 62 22.36 43.21 33.27
C GLU A 62 21.55 43.14 34.58
N ARG A 63 20.26 42.82 34.47
CA ARG A 63 19.46 42.30 35.58
C ARG A 63 19.01 40.89 35.24
N THR A 64 19.43 39.92 36.04
CA THR A 64 19.06 38.51 35.89
C THR A 64 17.57 38.26 36.21
N PRO A 65 16.80 37.60 35.32
CA PRO A 65 15.43 37.21 35.62
C PRO A 65 15.37 36.09 36.68
N LYS A 66 14.51 36.25 37.68
CA LYS A 66 14.24 35.19 38.68
C LYS A 66 13.47 34.03 38.05
N LYS A 67 13.85 32.79 38.37
CA LYS A 67 13.01 31.61 38.15
C LYS A 67 11.75 31.69 39.02
N TYR A 68 10.60 31.42 38.43
CA TYR A 68 9.36 31.10 39.16
C TYR A 68 9.05 29.61 38.93
N ILE A 69 8.76 28.89 40.01
CA ILE A 69 8.33 27.50 40.03
C ILE A 69 7.01 27.49 40.80
N PRO A 70 5.88 27.08 40.20
CA PRO A 70 4.68 26.79 40.97
C PRO A 70 4.90 25.55 41.82
N GLU A 71 4.87 25.71 43.14
CA GLU A 71 4.77 24.59 44.08
C GLU A 71 3.29 24.19 44.21
N GLU A 72 2.98 22.91 44.00
CA GLU A 72 1.91 22.20 44.72
C GLU A 72 2.11 20.67 44.58
N ALA A 73 3.33 20.23 44.94
CA ALA A 73 3.70 18.82 45.11
C ALA A 73 4.75 18.71 46.22
N LYS A 74 4.27 18.60 47.46
CA LYS A 74 5.00 18.40 48.74
C LYS A 74 3.91 17.96 49.74
N THR A 75 4.02 16.87 50.52
CA THR A 75 5.19 16.24 51.16
C THR A 75 4.94 14.72 51.37
N VAL A 76 5.88 13.80 51.02
CA VAL A 76 6.82 13.06 51.92
C VAL A 76 6.10 11.86 52.64
N ILE A 77 6.57 10.59 52.67
CA ILE A 77 7.87 10.00 53.08
C ILE A 77 8.26 8.77 52.20
N SER A 78 9.53 8.37 52.29
CA SER A 78 10.24 7.27 51.60
C SER A 78 10.13 5.86 52.23
N SER A 79 10.67 4.89 51.48
CA SER A 79 11.44 3.69 51.91
C SER A 79 10.75 2.53 52.66
N ASP A 80 10.91 1.34 52.06
CA ASP A 80 10.96 -0.03 52.62
C ASP A 80 9.89 -0.46 53.64
N GLU A 81 8.94 -1.32 53.20
CA GLU A 81 8.74 -2.68 53.76
C GLU A 81 7.77 -3.52 52.90
N SER A 82 7.70 -4.82 53.14
CA SER A 82 7.02 -5.81 52.30
C SER A 82 5.51 -5.96 52.57
N VAL A 83 4.67 -5.53 51.61
CA VAL A 83 3.21 -5.76 51.45
C VAL A 83 2.89 -5.73 49.94
N GLY A 84 1.88 -6.38 49.34
CA GLY A 84 0.92 -7.41 49.78
C GLY A 84 -0.25 -7.54 48.78
N ASP A 85 -0.89 -8.71 48.67
CA ASP A 85 -1.88 -9.04 47.60
C ASP A 85 -3.28 -8.38 47.75
N SER A 86 -3.37 -7.13 48.21
CA SER A 86 -4.66 -6.46 48.49
C SER A 86 -4.85 -5.03 47.94
N GLU A 87 -3.81 -4.35 47.45
CA GLU A 87 -3.95 -2.96 46.96
C GLU A 87 -4.36 -2.82 45.49
N VAL A 88 -4.22 -3.88 44.67
CA VAL A 88 -4.65 -3.87 43.25
C VAL A 88 -6.18 -3.77 43.12
N VAL A 89 -6.94 -4.18 44.15
CA VAL A 89 -8.41 -4.20 44.14
C VAL A 89 -9.03 -2.81 44.33
N ASN A 90 -8.35 -1.90 45.05
CA ASN A 90 -8.95 -0.61 45.41
C ASN A 90 -8.86 0.45 44.30
N TYR A 91 -7.87 0.37 43.41
CA TYR A 91 -7.77 1.27 42.25
C TYR A 91 -8.90 1.07 41.21
N ALA A 92 -9.51 -0.12 41.17
CA ALA A 92 -10.65 -0.41 40.30
C ALA A 92 -11.97 0.20 40.80
N ASN A 93 -12.14 0.31 42.13
CA ASN A 93 -13.42 0.69 42.74
C ASN A 93 -13.70 2.22 42.71
N GLU A 94 -12.67 3.07 42.69
CA GLU A 94 -12.87 4.54 42.70
C GLU A 94 -13.41 5.11 41.38
N LYS A 95 -13.30 4.39 40.25
CA LYS A 95 -13.78 4.88 38.94
C LYS A 95 -15.28 4.65 38.67
N ILE A 96 -15.97 3.89 39.51
CA ILE A 96 -17.39 3.52 39.30
C ILE A 96 -18.37 4.54 39.94
N VAL A 97 -17.90 5.41 40.84
CA VAL A 97 -18.77 6.27 41.69
C VAL A 97 -18.87 7.74 41.23
N LYS A 98 -18.46 8.07 39.99
CA LYS A 98 -18.59 9.42 39.41
C LYS A 98 -19.28 9.45 38.05
N ASN A 99 -20.62 9.37 38.06
CA ASN A 99 -21.50 10.09 37.13
C ASN A 99 -22.93 10.15 37.70
N ASN A 100 -23.38 11.33 38.13
CA ASN A 100 -24.73 11.55 38.67
C ASN A 100 -25.80 11.41 37.57
N VAL A 101 -26.57 10.32 37.63
CA VAL A 101 -27.89 10.23 36.97
C VAL A 101 -28.97 10.21 38.06
N PRO A 102 -30.04 11.03 37.98
CA PRO A 102 -31.02 11.11 39.06
C PRO A 102 -31.83 9.81 39.19
N VAL A 103 -31.79 9.18 40.36
CA VAL A 103 -32.67 8.06 40.71
C VAL A 103 -33.95 8.62 41.31
N ALA A 104 -35.03 8.58 40.53
CA ALA A 104 -36.40 8.66 41.04
C ALA A 104 -37.13 7.35 40.70
N ASP A 105 -38.00 6.91 41.61
CA ASP A 105 -38.86 5.73 41.52
C ASP A 105 -38.18 4.34 41.42
N ILE A 106 -37.43 4.01 42.48
CA ILE A 106 -37.34 2.62 42.95
C ILE A 106 -38.36 2.41 44.08
N LYS A 107 -39.38 1.57 43.85
CA LYS A 107 -39.94 0.65 44.87
C LYS A 107 -40.98 -0.34 44.30
N SER A 108 -40.51 -1.54 43.94
CA SER A 108 -41.28 -2.77 44.10
C SER A 108 -40.35 -3.97 44.33
N SER A 109 -39.92 -4.11 45.59
CA SER A 109 -39.63 -5.39 46.27
C SER A 109 -39.22 -6.58 45.40
N VAL A 110 -37.91 -6.74 45.18
CA VAL A 110 -37.30 -8.05 44.95
C VAL A 110 -36.29 -8.26 46.09
N PRO A 111 -36.35 -9.37 46.85
CA PRO A 111 -35.37 -9.61 47.90
C PRO A 111 -33.98 -9.79 47.28
N GLU A 112 -32.96 -9.21 47.90
CA GLU A 112 -31.58 -9.32 47.47
C GLU A 112 -31.06 -10.72 47.84
N ILE A 113 -31.25 -11.68 46.93
CA ILE A 113 -30.79 -13.06 47.12
C ILE A 113 -29.29 -13.09 46.85
N ILE A 114 -28.50 -13.05 47.92
CA ILE A 114 -27.06 -13.29 47.87
C ILE A 114 -26.86 -14.78 47.60
N TYR A 115 -26.54 -15.12 46.36
CA TYR A 115 -26.14 -16.46 45.95
C TYR A 115 -24.66 -16.68 46.26
N GLU A 116 -24.28 -17.87 46.75
CA GLU A 116 -22.86 -18.23 46.89
C GLU A 116 -22.20 -18.46 45.51
N PRO A 117 -20.87 -18.32 45.37
CA PRO A 117 -20.15 -18.58 44.11
C PRO A 117 -20.28 -20.01 43.56
N SER A 118 -20.79 -20.93 44.37
CA SER A 118 -21.15 -22.32 44.04
C SER A 118 -22.49 -22.46 43.32
N ASP A 119 -23.37 -21.44 43.38
CA ASP A 119 -24.70 -21.47 42.77
C ASP A 119 -24.67 -20.92 41.32
N VAL A 120 -25.32 -21.65 40.42
CA VAL A 120 -25.40 -21.33 38.99
C VAL A 120 -26.09 -19.97 38.75
N LYS A 121 -26.97 -19.55 39.65
CA LYS A 121 -27.70 -18.26 39.53
C LYS A 121 -26.84 -17.04 39.84
N TYR A 122 -25.82 -17.18 40.70
CA TYR A 122 -24.83 -16.11 40.94
C TYR A 122 -24.18 -15.70 39.62
N TRP A 123 -23.64 -16.70 38.92
CA TRP A 123 -22.96 -16.50 37.65
C TRP A 123 -23.90 -15.96 36.56
N ASP A 124 -25.12 -16.47 36.42
CA ASP A 124 -26.08 -15.96 35.42
C ASP A 124 -26.35 -14.44 35.56
N GLN A 125 -26.44 -13.91 36.79
CA GLN A 125 -26.55 -12.46 37.01
C GLN A 125 -25.23 -11.71 36.76
N THR A 126 -24.10 -12.22 37.24
CA THR A 126 -22.77 -11.61 36.99
C THR A 126 -22.46 -11.52 35.49
N TRP A 127 -22.77 -12.58 34.73
CA TRP A 127 -22.63 -12.61 33.27
C TRP A 127 -23.53 -11.59 32.58
N LYS A 128 -24.80 -11.44 33.03
CA LYS A 128 -25.71 -10.39 32.52
C LYS A 128 -25.23 -8.97 32.81
N SER A 129 -24.48 -8.75 33.89
CA SER A 129 -23.83 -7.47 34.19
C SER A 129 -22.69 -7.19 33.19
N ILE A 130 -21.74 -8.12 33.08
CA ILE A 130 -20.57 -8.01 32.20
C ILE A 130 -20.98 -7.82 30.72
N TYR A 131 -22.04 -8.50 30.28
CA TYR A 131 -22.61 -8.33 28.93
C TYR A 131 -23.31 -6.99 28.70
N ARG A 132 -23.85 -6.34 29.75
CA ARG A 132 -24.53 -5.04 29.63
C ARG A 132 -23.58 -3.85 29.65
N GLU A 133 -22.42 -3.97 30.28
CA GLU A 133 -21.46 -2.88 30.44
C GLU A 133 -20.44 -2.75 29.30
N GLY A 134 -20.56 -3.55 28.23
CA GLY A 134 -19.77 -3.37 26.99
C GLY A 134 -18.29 -3.74 27.09
N VAL A 135 -17.82 -4.25 28.24
CA VAL A 135 -16.40 -4.53 28.56
C VAL A 135 -15.70 -5.49 27.58
N LEU A 136 -16.47 -6.26 26.79
CA LEU A 136 -15.98 -7.20 25.78
C LEU A 136 -16.01 -6.65 24.33
N HIS A 137 -16.26 -5.35 24.15
CA HIS A 137 -16.24 -4.66 22.85
C HIS A 137 -15.17 -3.57 22.84
N GLY A 138 -13.91 -4.00 22.74
CA GLY A 138 -12.88 -3.15 22.15
C GLY A 138 -13.07 -3.17 20.64
N ASP A 139 -13.44 -2.04 20.04
CA ASP A 139 -13.41 -1.86 18.59
C ASP A 139 -11.93 -1.83 18.15
N VAL A 140 -11.38 -3.01 17.85
CA VAL A 140 -10.02 -3.16 17.33
C VAL A 140 -10.01 -2.67 15.89
N GLU A 141 -9.29 -1.59 15.64
CA GLU A 141 -9.04 -1.09 14.28
C GLU A 141 -8.34 -2.18 13.46
N LYS A 142 -8.92 -2.52 12.30
CA LYS A 142 -8.41 -3.54 11.38
C LYS A 142 -8.06 -2.92 10.04
N VAL A 143 -6.98 -3.40 9.43
CA VAL A 143 -6.58 -3.06 8.06
C VAL A 143 -6.82 -4.21 7.11
N ILE A 144 -7.06 -3.89 5.84
CA ILE A 144 -7.16 -4.85 4.75
C ILE A 144 -5.89 -4.69 3.91
N LEU A 145 -5.02 -5.70 3.98
CA LEU A 145 -3.82 -5.77 3.15
C LEU A 145 -4.13 -6.60 1.91
N GLU A 146 -4.12 -5.99 0.73
CA GLU A 146 -4.10 -6.73 -0.52
C GLU A 146 -2.65 -7.16 -0.84
N VAL A 147 -2.46 -8.43 -1.18
CA VAL A 147 -1.14 -9.00 -1.46
C VAL A 147 -1.10 -9.42 -2.92
N THR A 148 -0.11 -8.92 -3.65
CA THR A 148 0.13 -9.24 -5.07
C THR A 148 1.54 -9.79 -5.27
N LEU A 149 1.70 -10.67 -6.25
CA LEU A 149 2.95 -11.36 -6.57
C LEU A 149 3.27 -11.24 -8.07
N PRO A 150 4.55 -11.36 -8.48
CA PRO A 150 4.89 -11.54 -9.89
C PRO A 150 4.18 -12.77 -10.49
N GLN A 151 3.81 -12.71 -11.76
CA GLN A 151 3.16 -13.83 -12.45
C GLN A 151 4.10 -15.05 -12.62
N ASP A 152 5.41 -14.82 -12.60
CA ASP A 152 6.47 -15.82 -12.60
C ASP A 152 6.93 -16.21 -11.17
N ASN A 153 6.05 -16.08 -10.17
CA ASN A 153 6.30 -16.54 -8.81
C ASN A 153 6.43 -18.08 -8.74
N GLU A 154 7.63 -18.59 -8.49
CA GLU A 154 7.92 -20.03 -8.34
C GLU A 154 7.81 -20.54 -6.89
N ILE A 155 7.33 -19.71 -5.94
CA ILE A 155 7.28 -20.07 -4.52
C ILE A 155 6.21 -21.14 -4.24
N GLU A 156 6.66 -22.27 -3.70
CA GLU A 156 5.83 -23.42 -3.33
C GLU A 156 4.93 -23.19 -2.09
N VAL A 157 3.91 -24.03 -1.93
CA VAL A 157 2.98 -24.04 -0.78
C VAL A 157 3.72 -24.25 0.57
N SER A 158 4.90 -24.88 0.54
CA SER A 158 5.77 -25.05 1.72
C SER A 158 6.23 -23.72 2.34
N ALA A 159 6.31 -22.63 1.58
CA ALA A 159 6.58 -21.30 2.11
C ALA A 159 5.39 -20.73 2.91
N ALA A 160 4.15 -21.01 2.48
CA ALA A 160 2.95 -20.67 3.25
C ALA A 160 2.91 -21.42 4.59
N GLU A 161 3.34 -22.69 4.65
CA GLU A 161 3.50 -23.39 5.92
C GLU A 161 4.40 -22.60 6.88
N GLN A 162 5.56 -22.12 6.41
CA GLN A 162 6.52 -21.37 7.24
C GLN A 162 5.96 -20.03 7.73
N MET A 163 5.20 -19.34 6.88
CA MET A 163 4.44 -18.15 7.25
C MET A 163 3.44 -18.47 8.39
N TYR A 164 2.61 -19.50 8.22
CA TYR A 164 1.63 -19.92 9.24
C TYR A 164 2.29 -20.48 10.51
N ALA A 165 3.42 -21.16 10.41
CA ALA A 165 4.16 -21.63 11.59
C ALA A 165 4.68 -20.46 12.42
N SER A 166 5.16 -19.40 11.75
CA SER A 166 5.64 -18.18 12.41
C SER A 166 4.49 -17.37 13.02
N LEU A 167 3.39 -17.17 12.28
CA LEU A 167 2.19 -16.49 12.75
C LEU A 167 1.55 -17.15 13.99
N ALA A 168 1.76 -18.45 14.23
CA ALA A 168 1.23 -19.13 15.41
C ALA A 168 1.85 -18.61 16.73
N GLY A 169 3.01 -17.94 16.63
CA GLY A 169 3.67 -17.25 17.73
C GLY A 169 2.95 -15.98 18.22
N LEU A 170 1.95 -15.45 17.50
CA LEU A 170 1.19 -14.24 17.87
C LEU A 170 0.30 -14.39 19.12
N THR A 171 0.32 -15.53 19.80
CA THR A 171 -0.48 -15.74 21.01
C THR A 171 0.08 -15.00 22.21
N GLN A 172 -0.68 -14.03 22.74
CA GLN A 172 -0.52 -13.64 24.13
C GLN A 172 -0.84 -14.88 24.99
N LYS A 173 0.14 -15.35 25.77
CA LYS A 173 -0.06 -16.47 26.69
C LYS A 173 -1.16 -16.10 27.69
N PRO A 174 -2.28 -16.83 27.74
CA PRO A 174 -3.29 -16.57 28.74
C PRO A 174 -2.75 -16.86 30.15
N GLY A 175 -3.15 -16.07 31.15
CA GLY A 175 -2.65 -16.19 32.51
C GLY A 175 -3.10 -17.48 33.21
N LYS A 176 -2.37 -17.92 34.26
CA LYS A 176 -2.57 -19.21 34.96
C LYS A 176 -4.01 -19.55 35.40
N VAL A 177 -4.88 -18.55 35.59
CA VAL A 177 -6.30 -18.73 35.95
C VAL A 177 -7.13 -19.26 34.77
N PHE A 178 -6.75 -18.91 33.53
CA PHE A 178 -7.42 -19.34 32.29
C PHE A 178 -7.25 -20.85 32.06
N ASP A 179 -6.04 -21.39 32.25
CA ASP A 179 -5.77 -22.83 32.10
C ASP A 179 -6.67 -23.69 33.00
N LEU A 180 -6.98 -23.20 34.21
CA LEU A 180 -7.85 -23.89 35.16
C LEU A 180 -9.32 -23.87 34.70
N ALA A 181 -9.81 -22.74 34.19
CA ALA A 181 -11.19 -22.61 33.71
C ALA A 181 -11.44 -23.41 32.42
N VAL A 182 -10.53 -23.29 31.45
CA VAL A 182 -10.61 -23.98 30.14
C VAL A 182 -10.39 -25.49 30.29
N GLY A 183 -9.58 -25.91 31.27
CA GLY A 183 -9.40 -27.33 31.61
C GLY A 183 -10.67 -28.03 32.11
N VAL A 184 -11.61 -27.30 32.73
CA VAL A 184 -12.90 -27.83 33.21
C VAL A 184 -14.00 -27.69 32.15
N PHE A 185 -14.02 -26.57 31.40
CA PHE A 185 -15.01 -26.31 30.35
C PHE A 185 -14.31 -25.81 29.06
N PRO A 186 -13.94 -26.69 28.11
CA PRO A 186 -13.24 -26.27 26.88
C PRO A 186 -14.01 -25.24 26.03
N GLN A 187 -15.35 -25.25 26.11
CA GLN A 187 -16.23 -24.37 25.35
C GLN A 187 -16.24 -22.89 25.78
N ILE A 188 -15.64 -22.53 26.93
CA ILE A 188 -15.59 -21.11 27.39
C ILE A 188 -14.30 -20.38 26.99
N GLU A 189 -13.32 -21.04 26.37
CA GLU A 189 -12.04 -20.41 25.99
C GLU A 189 -12.23 -19.16 25.10
N ILE A 190 -13.21 -19.19 24.20
CA ILE A 190 -13.52 -18.09 23.28
C ILE A 190 -14.17 -16.88 23.95
N LEU A 191 -14.69 -17.01 25.18
CA LEU A 191 -15.16 -15.86 25.96
C LEU A 191 -14.00 -15.01 26.52
N PHE A 192 -12.78 -15.56 26.53
CA PHE A 192 -11.57 -14.93 27.06
C PHE A 192 -10.48 -14.71 25.99
N LYS A 193 -10.63 -15.26 24.78
CA LYS A 193 -9.80 -14.89 23.62
C LYS A 193 -10.40 -13.67 22.94
N ASN A 194 -9.68 -12.55 23.06
CA ASN A 194 -10.07 -11.25 22.55
C ASN A 194 -10.21 -11.28 21.01
N ASP A 195 -11.16 -10.51 20.45
CA ASP A 195 -11.32 -10.39 18.98
C ASP A 195 -10.06 -9.75 18.31
N SER A 196 -9.15 -9.19 19.11
CA SER A 196 -7.81 -8.76 18.70
C SER A 196 -6.87 -9.90 18.28
N GLN A 197 -7.27 -11.17 18.38
CA GLN A 197 -6.42 -12.33 18.02
C GLN A 197 -6.83 -13.04 16.71
N SER A 198 -7.80 -12.54 15.95
CA SER A 198 -8.18 -13.15 14.66
C SER A 198 -7.45 -12.52 13.46
N LEU A 199 -6.93 -13.40 12.59
CA LEU A 199 -6.41 -13.05 11.26
C LEU A 199 -7.38 -13.61 10.22
N SER A 200 -7.85 -12.78 9.27
CA SER A 200 -8.68 -13.24 8.15
C SER A 200 -7.82 -13.33 6.89
N PHE A 201 -7.80 -14.48 6.24
CA PHE A 201 -7.24 -14.65 4.89
C PHE A 201 -8.40 -14.75 3.91
N GLU A 202 -8.41 -13.96 2.86
CA GLU A 202 -9.58 -13.78 1.99
C GLU A 202 -9.21 -13.86 0.51
N ILE A 203 -9.92 -14.71 -0.23
CA ILE A 203 -9.94 -14.68 -1.69
C ILE A 203 -11.20 -13.92 -2.08
N PHE A 204 -11.03 -12.72 -2.65
CA PHE A 204 -12.13 -11.91 -3.17
C PHE A 204 -12.05 -11.87 -4.69
N ALA A 205 -13.18 -12.10 -5.36
CA ALA A 205 -13.29 -12.04 -6.81
C ALA A 205 -14.51 -11.24 -7.26
N ASP A 206 -14.35 -10.52 -8.36
CA ASP A 206 -15.39 -9.83 -9.10
C ASP A 206 -15.25 -10.11 -10.62
N GLU A 207 -15.97 -9.36 -11.46
CA GLU A 207 -15.90 -9.50 -12.91
C GLU A 207 -14.52 -9.17 -13.51
N ALA A 208 -13.73 -8.34 -12.82
CA ALA A 208 -12.46 -7.80 -13.31
C ALA A 208 -11.26 -8.60 -12.80
N GLN A 209 -11.25 -8.98 -11.53
CA GLN A 209 -10.07 -9.58 -10.89
C GLN A 209 -10.38 -10.55 -9.73
N ILE A 210 -9.42 -11.42 -9.46
CA ILE A 210 -9.29 -12.22 -8.24
C ILE A 210 -8.13 -11.63 -7.43
N SER A 211 -8.40 -11.23 -6.19
CA SER A 211 -7.46 -10.59 -5.27
C SER A 211 -7.32 -11.42 -3.99
N PHE A 212 -6.09 -11.49 -3.48
CA PHE A 212 -5.75 -12.16 -2.22
C PHE A 212 -5.54 -11.10 -1.15
N ARG A 213 -6.20 -11.26 0.00
CA ARG A 213 -6.27 -10.24 1.06
C ARG A 213 -6.01 -10.85 2.43
N VAL A 214 -5.39 -10.08 3.31
CA VAL A 214 -5.17 -10.42 4.71
C VAL A 214 -5.71 -9.29 5.58
N ILE A 215 -6.67 -9.59 6.46
CA ILE A 215 -7.34 -8.60 7.32
C ILE A 215 -6.94 -8.86 8.75
N ILE A 216 -6.35 -7.85 9.38
CA ILE A 216 -5.60 -7.97 10.64
C ILE A 216 -5.82 -6.74 11.53
N PRO A 217 -5.66 -6.85 12.86
CA PRO A 217 -5.51 -5.69 13.74
C PRO A 217 -4.39 -4.75 13.27
N LYS A 218 -4.61 -3.42 13.30
CA LYS A 218 -3.60 -2.41 12.90
C LYS A 218 -2.28 -2.59 13.67
N GLU A 219 -2.37 -2.95 14.96
CA GLU A 219 -1.21 -3.24 15.82
C GLU A 219 -0.31 -4.39 15.33
N TRP A 220 -0.78 -5.25 14.42
CA TRP A 220 -0.04 -6.41 13.92
C TRP A 220 0.49 -6.23 12.49
N GLN A 221 0.23 -5.09 11.84
CA GLN A 221 0.58 -4.83 10.44
C GLN A 221 2.05 -5.10 10.15
N ASP A 222 2.97 -4.40 10.81
CA ASP A 222 4.42 -4.59 10.67
C ASP A 222 4.89 -6.04 10.84
N TYR A 223 4.26 -6.80 11.74
CA TYR A 223 4.65 -8.18 12.01
C TYR A 223 4.18 -9.12 10.90
N VAL A 224 2.91 -8.98 10.47
CA VAL A 224 2.31 -9.80 9.42
C VAL A 224 2.93 -9.49 8.06
N GLU A 225 3.16 -8.21 7.73
CA GLU A 225 3.91 -7.81 6.52
C GLU A 225 5.31 -8.45 6.48
N ARG A 226 6.02 -8.50 7.62
CA ARG A 226 7.32 -9.20 7.72
C ARG A 226 7.20 -10.71 7.56
N GLN A 227 6.14 -11.36 8.04
CA GLN A 227 5.94 -12.80 7.82
C GLN A 227 5.64 -13.09 6.34
N ILE A 228 4.81 -12.25 5.71
CA ILE A 228 4.50 -12.35 4.28
C ILE A 228 5.78 -12.14 3.47
N HIS A 229 6.53 -11.06 3.67
CA HIS A 229 7.79 -10.84 2.96
C HIS A 229 8.90 -11.86 3.28
N GLY A 230 8.83 -12.52 4.44
CA GLY A 230 9.76 -13.60 4.80
C GLY A 230 9.53 -14.88 3.98
N ALA A 231 8.26 -15.23 3.73
CA ALA A 231 7.88 -16.36 2.87
C ALA A 231 7.83 -15.98 1.38
N TYR A 232 7.55 -14.71 1.07
CA TYR A 232 7.31 -14.18 -0.27
C TYR A 232 8.08 -12.85 -0.48
N PRO A 233 9.39 -12.90 -0.78
CA PRO A 233 10.24 -11.70 -0.84
C PRO A 233 9.79 -10.64 -1.84
N ASP A 234 9.26 -11.09 -2.99
CA ASP A 234 8.76 -10.28 -4.11
C ASP A 234 7.27 -9.90 -3.99
N ALA A 235 6.61 -10.21 -2.87
CA ALA A 235 5.24 -9.75 -2.62
C ALA A 235 5.21 -8.21 -2.54
N GLU A 236 4.21 -7.61 -3.17
CA GLU A 236 3.84 -6.20 -2.94
C GLU A 236 2.52 -6.18 -2.15
N ILE A 237 2.57 -5.49 -1.01
CA ILE A 237 1.47 -5.39 -0.04
C ILE A 237 0.94 -3.97 -0.09
N SER A 238 -0.38 -3.81 -0.25
CA SER A 238 -1.06 -2.51 -0.28
C SER A 238 -2.22 -2.50 0.71
N GLU A 239 -2.26 -1.49 1.58
CA GLU A 239 -3.44 -1.21 2.40
C GLU A 239 -4.56 -0.67 1.50
N ILE A 240 -5.73 -1.32 1.54
CA ILE A 240 -6.91 -0.93 0.75
C ILE A 240 -8.09 -0.61 1.66
N ASP A 241 -8.90 0.36 1.24
CA ASP A 241 -10.18 0.65 1.91
C ASP A 241 -11.12 -0.56 1.85
N SER A 242 -12.02 -0.66 2.83
CA SER A 242 -13.10 -1.64 2.82
C SER A 242 -14.11 -1.32 1.71
N SER A 243 -13.86 -1.84 0.51
CA SER A 243 -14.81 -1.71 -0.60
C SER A 243 -16.14 -2.37 -0.24
N THR A 244 -17.24 -1.71 -0.61
CA THR A 244 -18.58 -2.22 -0.33
C THR A 244 -18.81 -3.52 -1.10
N PHE A 245 -19.03 -4.62 -0.38
CA PHE A 245 -19.24 -5.93 -0.99
C PHE A 245 -20.49 -5.94 -1.89
N TYR A 246 -21.51 -5.16 -1.55
CA TYR A 246 -22.76 -5.00 -2.29
C TYR A 246 -23.21 -3.53 -2.28
N ASP A 247 -23.58 -3.01 -3.43
CA ASP A 247 -23.79 -1.58 -3.67
C ASP A 247 -25.05 -1.28 -4.52
N GLY A 248 -25.89 -2.29 -4.78
CA GLY A 248 -27.11 -2.16 -5.57
C GLY A 248 -28.08 -3.34 -5.43
N GLU A 249 -28.86 -3.59 -6.48
CA GLU A 249 -29.79 -4.71 -6.57
C GLU A 249 -29.06 -6.05 -6.81
N GLY A 250 -29.50 -7.11 -6.14
CA GLY A 250 -28.92 -8.45 -6.26
C GLY A 250 -29.33 -9.36 -5.10
N VAL A 251 -28.83 -10.60 -5.10
CA VAL A 251 -29.08 -11.60 -4.06
C VAL A 251 -27.77 -11.96 -3.36
N ILE A 252 -27.74 -11.74 -2.04
CA ILE A 252 -26.62 -12.15 -1.19
C ILE A 252 -26.91 -13.53 -0.61
N MET A 253 -26.00 -14.48 -0.82
CA MET A 253 -25.99 -15.76 -0.14
C MET A 253 -24.75 -15.90 0.72
N VAL A 254 -24.91 -16.48 1.92
CA VAL A 254 -23.82 -16.78 2.84
C VAL A 254 -23.84 -18.24 3.23
N ASN A 255 -22.67 -18.80 3.47
CA ASN A 255 -22.50 -20.16 3.95
C ASN A 255 -21.26 -20.27 4.85
N GLU A 256 -21.19 -21.30 5.67
CA GLU A 256 -20.05 -21.62 6.53
C GLU A 256 -19.77 -23.11 6.40
N LEU A 257 -18.50 -23.50 6.30
CA LEU A 257 -18.13 -24.91 6.23
C LEU A 257 -17.81 -25.45 7.63
N GLU A 258 -18.35 -26.62 7.94
CA GLU A 258 -17.92 -27.43 9.07
C GLU A 258 -17.03 -28.59 8.60
N LEU A 259 -16.09 -29.00 9.44
CA LEU A 259 -15.24 -30.16 9.21
C LEU A 259 -15.74 -31.33 10.05
N LYS A 260 -16.39 -32.30 9.41
CA LYS A 260 -16.85 -33.55 10.03
C LYS A 260 -15.65 -34.47 10.26
N GLY A 261 -15.60 -35.11 11.43
CA GLY A 261 -14.51 -35.99 11.84
C GLY A 261 -14.13 -35.78 13.30
N LYS A 262 -12.92 -36.20 13.69
CA LYS A 262 -12.31 -35.80 14.97
C LYS A 262 -11.41 -34.59 14.73
N ILE A 263 -11.29 -33.69 15.69
CA ILE A 263 -10.45 -32.47 15.60
C ILE A 263 -8.96 -32.74 15.36
N TYR A 264 -8.50 -33.97 15.54
CA TYR A 264 -7.13 -34.43 15.27
C TYR A 264 -7.03 -35.30 13.99
N TYR A 265 -8.11 -35.49 13.23
CA TYR A 265 -8.05 -36.10 11.91
C TYR A 265 -7.65 -35.05 10.86
N PRO A 266 -6.74 -35.39 9.94
CA PRO A 266 -6.27 -34.44 8.93
C PRO A 266 -7.22 -34.36 7.73
N ILE A 267 -7.17 -33.22 7.05
CA ILE A 267 -7.56 -33.09 5.63
C ILE A 267 -6.40 -33.51 4.72
N ARG A 268 -6.68 -33.69 3.43
CA ARG A 268 -5.64 -33.92 2.41
C ARG A 268 -4.73 -32.70 2.31
N VAL A 269 -3.42 -32.90 2.29
CA VAL A 269 -2.41 -31.82 2.23
C VAL A 269 -1.83 -31.61 0.84
N ALA A 270 -1.27 -30.42 0.57
CA ALA A 270 -0.77 -30.01 -0.74
C ALA A 270 0.17 -31.02 -1.43
N GLU A 271 1.06 -31.66 -0.67
CA GLU A 271 2.00 -32.70 -1.15
C GLU A 271 1.29 -33.94 -1.75
N GLU A 272 0.01 -34.17 -1.43
CA GLU A 272 -0.79 -35.27 -1.98
C GLU A 272 -1.48 -34.92 -3.32
N PHE A 273 -1.39 -33.67 -3.78
CA PHE A 273 -1.99 -33.23 -5.05
C PHE A 273 -0.96 -33.27 -6.19
N GLY A 274 -1.43 -33.53 -7.42
CA GLY A 274 -0.58 -33.53 -8.62
C GLY A 274 -0.39 -32.17 -9.29
N THR A 275 -1.04 -31.13 -8.74
CA THR A 275 -1.02 -29.73 -9.16
C THR A 275 -1.44 -28.87 -7.96
N ASP A 276 -1.02 -27.62 -7.91
CA ASP A 276 -1.45 -26.67 -6.87
C ASP A 276 -2.98 -26.71 -6.61
N PRO A 277 -3.42 -26.98 -5.36
CA PRO A 277 -4.83 -27.19 -5.01
C PRO A 277 -5.69 -25.91 -5.12
N LEU A 278 -5.08 -24.72 -5.07
CA LEU A 278 -5.77 -23.44 -5.16
C LEU A 278 -6.51 -23.29 -6.50
N ASN A 279 -6.01 -23.96 -7.55
CA ASN A 279 -6.59 -23.98 -8.89
C ASN A 279 -8.09 -24.32 -8.92
N ALA A 280 -8.56 -25.24 -8.07
CA ALA A 280 -9.98 -25.63 -8.06
C ALA A 280 -10.87 -24.47 -7.60
N LEU A 281 -10.41 -23.73 -6.58
CA LEU A 281 -11.13 -22.61 -5.98
C LEU A 281 -11.09 -21.37 -6.88
N THR A 282 -9.91 -21.01 -7.38
CA THR A 282 -9.72 -19.87 -8.30
C THR A 282 -10.46 -20.09 -9.62
N SER A 283 -10.47 -21.30 -10.17
CA SER A 283 -11.17 -21.63 -11.43
C SER A 283 -12.70 -21.58 -11.33
N VAL A 284 -13.27 -21.63 -10.11
CA VAL A 284 -14.69 -21.34 -9.88
C VAL A 284 -14.92 -19.83 -9.90
N VAL A 285 -14.18 -19.07 -9.07
CA VAL A 285 -14.42 -17.63 -8.93
C VAL A 285 -13.96 -16.79 -10.14
N SER A 286 -13.14 -17.34 -11.04
CA SER A 286 -12.80 -16.69 -12.33
C SER A 286 -13.96 -16.62 -13.33
N LYS A 287 -15.05 -17.37 -13.10
CA LYS A 287 -16.22 -17.47 -14.00
C LYS A 287 -17.36 -16.52 -13.64
N LEU A 288 -17.16 -15.62 -12.68
CA LEU A 288 -18.15 -14.62 -12.30
C LEU A 288 -18.51 -13.71 -13.48
N SER A 289 -19.81 -13.44 -13.60
CA SER A 289 -20.39 -12.53 -14.60
C SER A 289 -20.33 -11.07 -14.13
N VAL A 290 -20.69 -10.15 -15.04
CA VAL A 290 -20.85 -8.72 -14.73
C VAL A 290 -21.75 -8.52 -13.50
N GLY A 291 -21.27 -7.76 -12.50
CA GLY A 291 -21.98 -7.51 -11.23
C GLY A 291 -21.99 -8.64 -10.21
N GLU A 292 -21.46 -9.82 -10.53
CA GLU A 292 -21.33 -10.94 -9.58
C GLU A 292 -20.02 -10.82 -8.79
N LYS A 293 -20.08 -11.03 -7.47
CA LYS A 293 -18.94 -10.96 -6.55
C LYS A 293 -18.92 -12.19 -5.65
N ALA A 294 -17.73 -12.70 -5.32
CA ALA A 294 -17.57 -13.79 -4.36
C ALA A 294 -16.41 -13.51 -3.40
N MET A 295 -16.60 -13.90 -2.14
CA MET A 295 -15.55 -13.87 -1.12
C MET A 295 -15.51 -15.22 -0.40
N VAL A 296 -14.30 -15.78 -0.29
CA VAL A 296 -14.00 -16.96 0.51
C VAL A 296 -13.07 -16.53 1.62
N GLN A 297 -13.59 -16.57 2.84
CA GLN A 297 -12.98 -16.05 4.06
C GLN A 297 -12.51 -17.21 4.93
N PHE A 298 -11.22 -17.25 5.21
CA PHE A 298 -10.57 -18.18 6.12
C PHE A 298 -10.20 -17.39 7.38
N LEU A 299 -11.13 -17.32 8.33
CA LEU A 299 -10.90 -16.62 9.59
C LEU A 299 -10.19 -17.55 10.57
N THR A 300 -9.03 -17.13 11.05
CA THR A 300 -8.09 -17.97 11.80
C THR A 300 -7.78 -17.40 13.18
N GLN A 301 -7.60 -18.28 14.16
CA GLN A 301 -7.04 -17.97 15.47
C GLN A 301 -6.14 -19.14 15.90
N PRO A 302 -4.98 -18.90 16.53
CA PRO A 302 -4.15 -20.00 17.05
C PRO A 302 -4.90 -20.88 18.04
N ALA A 303 -4.83 -22.20 17.82
CA ALA A 303 -5.43 -23.20 18.67
C ALA A 303 -4.60 -23.44 19.94
N ASP A 304 -5.27 -23.98 20.95
CA ASP A 304 -4.66 -24.47 22.19
C ASP A 304 -4.02 -25.86 22.01
N ASP A 305 -3.54 -26.48 23.09
CA ASP A 305 -2.90 -27.80 23.05
C ASP A 305 -3.84 -28.99 23.26
N VAL A 306 -5.13 -28.77 23.56
CA VAL A 306 -6.05 -29.87 23.92
C VAL A 306 -6.29 -30.81 22.73
N TRP A 307 -6.40 -30.29 21.50
CA TRP A 307 -6.56 -31.13 20.30
C TRP A 307 -5.31 -31.99 20.03
N ARG A 308 -4.13 -31.40 20.17
CA ARG A 308 -2.82 -32.05 20.02
C ARG A 308 -2.65 -33.20 21.02
N LYS A 309 -2.90 -32.94 22.31
CA LYS A 309 -2.88 -33.95 23.38
C LYS A 309 -3.92 -35.07 23.15
N ARG A 310 -5.10 -34.76 22.60
CA ARG A 310 -6.13 -35.77 22.24
C ARG A 310 -5.66 -36.68 21.10
N GLY A 311 -5.05 -36.13 20.05
CA GLY A 311 -4.51 -36.93 18.94
C GLY A 311 -3.30 -37.78 19.33
N GLN A 312 -2.37 -37.22 20.11
CA GLN A 312 -1.24 -37.98 20.68
C GLN A 312 -1.72 -39.16 21.54
N ARG A 313 -2.71 -38.93 22.41
CA ARG A 313 -3.33 -39.99 23.23
C ARG A 313 -4.05 -41.04 22.37
N PHE A 314 -4.69 -40.65 21.27
CA PHE A 314 -5.29 -41.59 20.32
C PHE A 314 -4.22 -42.51 19.70
N VAL A 315 -3.11 -41.95 19.19
CA VAL A 315 -2.00 -42.73 18.62
C VAL A 315 -1.39 -43.67 19.68
N GLN A 316 -1.11 -43.16 20.89
CA GLN A 316 -0.56 -43.96 22.00
C GLN A 316 -1.49 -45.11 22.38
N LEU A 317 -2.80 -44.88 22.50
CA LEU A 317 -3.78 -45.93 22.81
C LEU A 317 -3.88 -46.95 21.68
N ALA A 318 -3.81 -46.53 20.42
CA ALA A 318 -3.80 -47.42 19.26
C ALA A 318 -2.52 -48.28 19.16
N GLN A 319 -1.39 -47.80 19.64
CA GLN A 319 -0.11 -48.54 19.67
C GLN A 319 0.13 -49.37 20.94
N SER A 320 -0.52 -49.04 22.07
CA SER A 320 -0.34 -49.76 23.34
C SER A 320 -0.70 -51.26 23.25
N PRO A 321 0.00 -52.16 23.97
CA PRO A 321 -0.38 -53.58 24.01
C PRO A 321 -1.83 -53.75 24.51
N ALA A 322 -2.51 -54.79 24.01
CA ALA A 322 -3.87 -55.10 24.45
C ALA A 322 -3.87 -55.51 25.94
N LYS A 323 -4.91 -55.11 26.67
CA LYS A 323 -5.19 -55.66 28.01
C LYS A 323 -5.86 -57.03 27.85
N ASP A 324 -5.56 -57.94 28.77
CA ASP A 324 -6.08 -59.31 28.73
C ASP A 324 -7.61 -59.34 28.61
N GLY A 325 -8.09 -60.00 27.56
CA GLY A 325 -9.53 -60.21 27.29
C GLY A 325 -10.21 -59.22 26.34
N GLU A 326 -9.61 -58.06 26.02
CA GLU A 326 -10.25 -57.06 25.15
C GLU A 326 -9.86 -57.21 23.67
N LYS A 327 -10.88 -57.35 22.79
CA LYS A 327 -10.68 -57.22 21.34
C LYS A 327 -10.44 -55.76 20.96
N LYS A 328 -9.18 -55.40 20.72
CA LYS A 328 -8.80 -54.06 20.27
C LYS A 328 -9.29 -53.80 18.84
N ALA A 329 -9.83 -52.60 18.59
CA ALA A 329 -10.07 -52.13 17.23
C ALA A 329 -8.74 -51.93 16.52
N SER A 330 -8.52 -52.63 15.40
CA SER A 330 -7.36 -52.41 14.55
C SER A 330 -7.53 -51.07 13.83
N VAL A 331 -6.65 -50.11 14.11
CA VAL A 331 -6.57 -48.84 13.37
C VAL A 331 -5.51 -49.00 12.29
N ASP A 332 -5.79 -48.50 11.09
CA ASP A 332 -4.86 -48.48 9.98
C ASP A 332 -3.57 -47.70 10.36
N PRO A 333 -2.36 -48.27 10.17
CA PRO A 333 -1.10 -47.56 10.38
C PRO A 333 -1.02 -46.20 9.68
N ALA A 334 -1.56 -46.07 8.46
CA ALA A 334 -1.56 -44.80 7.70
C ALA A 334 -2.38 -43.72 8.41
N VAL A 335 -3.49 -44.09 9.07
CA VAL A 335 -4.29 -43.17 9.89
C VAL A 335 -3.52 -42.73 11.13
N LEU A 336 -2.75 -43.63 11.77
CA LEU A 336 -1.94 -43.28 12.94
C LEU A 336 -0.79 -42.34 12.55
N GLU A 337 -0.16 -42.57 11.41
CA GLU A 337 0.88 -41.70 10.87
C GLU A 337 0.31 -40.32 10.50
N ALA A 338 -0.78 -40.24 9.74
CA ALA A 338 -1.40 -38.98 9.35
C ALA A 338 -1.87 -38.15 10.57
N VAL A 339 -2.42 -38.79 11.61
CA VAL A 339 -2.74 -38.10 12.87
C VAL A 339 -1.47 -37.63 13.60
N SER A 340 -0.40 -38.43 13.62
CA SER A 340 0.89 -38.06 14.22
C SER A 340 1.51 -36.84 13.52
N GLN A 341 1.50 -36.83 12.19
CA GLN A 341 1.93 -35.69 11.36
C GLN A 341 1.04 -34.45 11.56
N LYS A 342 -0.28 -34.63 11.74
CA LYS A 342 -1.18 -33.49 12.02
C LYS A 342 -0.79 -32.79 13.33
N VAL A 343 -0.59 -33.56 14.40
CA VAL A 343 -0.37 -33.04 15.77
C VAL A 343 1.08 -32.62 16.08
N SER A 344 2.04 -32.82 15.18
CA SER A 344 3.42 -32.34 15.35
C SER A 344 3.56 -30.83 15.05
N ARG A 345 2.67 -30.30 14.21
CA ARG A 345 2.65 -28.91 13.72
C ARG A 345 1.76 -28.00 14.58
N PRO A 346 1.97 -26.66 14.58
CA PRO A 346 1.09 -25.71 15.27
C PRO A 346 -0.31 -25.71 14.64
N GLY A 347 -1.34 -25.54 15.48
CA GLY A 347 -2.74 -25.61 15.08
C GLY A 347 -3.44 -24.25 15.07
N TYR A 348 -4.44 -24.12 14.20
CA TYR A 348 -5.34 -22.99 14.08
C TYR A 348 -6.79 -23.45 14.19
N ARG A 349 -7.61 -22.71 14.94
CA ARG A 349 -9.06 -22.73 14.76
C ARG A 349 -9.38 -21.98 13.49
N VAL A 350 -10.10 -22.61 12.58
CA VAL A 350 -10.42 -22.05 11.27
C VAL A 350 -11.93 -22.03 11.09
N VAL A 351 -12.46 -20.88 10.67
CA VAL A 351 -13.83 -20.71 10.22
C VAL A 351 -13.76 -20.35 8.73
N VAL A 352 -14.27 -21.24 7.87
CA VAL A 352 -14.36 -20.98 6.44
C VAL A 352 -15.77 -20.49 6.13
N ARG A 353 -15.87 -19.24 5.70
CA ARG A 353 -17.11 -18.55 5.33
C ARG A 353 -17.09 -18.21 3.84
N ILE A 354 -18.22 -18.37 3.18
CA ILE A 354 -18.40 -18.03 1.77
C ILE A 354 -19.52 -16.99 1.70
N MET A 355 -19.29 -15.90 0.98
CA MET A 355 -20.29 -14.88 0.67
C MET A 355 -20.32 -14.67 -0.84
N VAL A 356 -21.51 -14.71 -1.43
CA VAL A 356 -21.72 -14.54 -2.87
C VAL A 356 -22.78 -13.46 -3.09
N HIS A 357 -22.49 -12.52 -3.98
CA HIS A 357 -23.45 -11.59 -4.56
C HIS A 357 -23.76 -12.07 -5.99
N GLY A 358 -24.98 -12.56 -6.23
CA GLY A 358 -25.48 -12.92 -7.55
C GLY A 358 -26.51 -11.91 -8.07
N ARG A 359 -26.76 -11.94 -9.37
CA ARG A 359 -27.79 -11.11 -10.01
C ARG A 359 -29.21 -11.58 -9.64
N ASP A 360 -29.35 -12.87 -9.38
CA ASP A 360 -30.58 -13.54 -8.94
C ASP A 360 -30.23 -14.71 -7.99
N GLU A 361 -31.26 -15.35 -7.43
CA GLU A 361 -31.08 -16.46 -6.49
C GLU A 361 -30.42 -17.69 -7.16
N ILE A 362 -30.67 -17.93 -8.44
CA ILE A 362 -30.17 -19.11 -9.17
C ILE A 362 -28.65 -18.98 -9.42
N SER A 363 -28.20 -17.82 -9.89
CA SER A 363 -26.79 -17.47 -10.10
C SER A 363 -26.02 -17.46 -8.77
N ALA A 364 -26.56 -16.82 -7.73
CA ALA A 364 -25.96 -16.83 -6.39
C ALA A 364 -25.81 -18.26 -5.84
N GLN A 365 -26.86 -19.09 -5.96
CA GLN A 365 -26.86 -20.47 -5.46
C GLN A 365 -25.93 -21.38 -6.28
N THR A 366 -25.81 -21.16 -7.59
CA THR A 366 -24.92 -21.93 -8.48
C THR A 366 -23.46 -21.65 -8.18
N THR A 367 -23.10 -20.38 -8.02
CA THR A 367 -21.76 -19.95 -7.61
C THR A 367 -21.44 -20.45 -6.21
N MET A 368 -22.36 -20.32 -5.25
CA MET A 368 -22.21 -20.85 -3.89
C MET A 368 -21.93 -22.36 -3.90
N ASN A 369 -22.73 -23.15 -4.62
CA ASN A 369 -22.54 -24.60 -4.71
C ASN A 369 -21.22 -24.99 -5.38
N SER A 370 -20.78 -24.22 -6.39
CA SER A 370 -19.51 -24.44 -7.07
C SER A 370 -18.32 -24.16 -6.14
N ILE A 371 -18.37 -23.10 -5.33
CA ILE A 371 -17.33 -22.78 -4.34
C ILE A 371 -17.31 -23.87 -3.26
N VAL A 372 -18.46 -24.25 -2.70
CA VAL A 372 -18.58 -25.33 -1.71
C VAL A 372 -17.99 -26.64 -2.25
N GLY A 373 -18.38 -27.07 -3.46
CA GLY A 373 -17.91 -28.31 -4.06
C GLY A 373 -16.40 -28.33 -4.33
N SER A 374 -15.76 -27.17 -4.50
CA SER A 374 -14.30 -27.11 -4.61
C SER A 374 -13.56 -27.53 -3.33
N PHE A 375 -14.23 -27.55 -2.16
CA PHE A 375 -13.65 -28.04 -0.90
C PHE A 375 -13.69 -29.57 -0.75
N ASP A 376 -14.43 -30.28 -1.60
CA ASP A 376 -14.48 -31.75 -1.57
C ASP A 376 -13.11 -32.37 -1.85
N GLN A 377 -12.24 -31.71 -2.63
CA GLN A 377 -10.89 -32.20 -2.94
C GLN A 377 -9.97 -32.35 -1.72
N TYR A 378 -10.21 -31.57 -0.66
CA TYR A 378 -9.47 -31.62 0.60
C TYR A 378 -10.00 -32.70 1.54
N SER A 379 -11.20 -33.21 1.27
CA SER A 379 -11.87 -34.15 2.17
C SER A 379 -11.30 -35.56 2.05
N LEU A 380 -10.98 -36.17 3.19
CA LEU A 380 -10.58 -37.56 3.29
C LEU A 380 -11.76 -38.35 3.90
N PRO A 381 -12.50 -39.18 3.12
CA PRO A 381 -13.78 -39.78 3.55
C PRO A 381 -13.75 -40.60 4.85
N HIS A 382 -12.59 -41.15 5.22
CA HIS A 382 -12.40 -41.94 6.44
C HIS A 382 -11.84 -41.12 7.62
N LEU A 383 -11.56 -39.83 7.42
CA LEU A 383 -10.90 -38.93 8.36
C LEU A 383 -11.69 -37.63 8.53
N ALA A 384 -11.29 -36.55 7.85
CA ALA A 384 -11.91 -35.24 7.94
C ALA A 384 -12.58 -34.85 6.60
N VAL A 385 -13.84 -34.43 6.67
CA VAL A 385 -14.67 -34.12 5.48
C VAL A 385 -15.31 -32.75 5.65
N PHE A 386 -15.07 -31.84 4.70
CA PHE A 386 -15.76 -30.56 4.64
C PHE A 386 -17.23 -30.77 4.30
N SER A 387 -18.11 -29.96 4.90
CA SER A 387 -19.53 -30.00 4.58
C SER A 387 -20.24 -28.71 4.98
N ASN A 388 -21.41 -28.48 4.42
CA ASN A 388 -22.21 -27.28 4.71
C ASN A 388 -22.71 -27.28 6.16
N LYS A 389 -22.30 -26.27 6.92
CA LYS A 389 -22.95 -25.89 8.18
C LYS A 389 -24.15 -25.03 7.83
N LYS A 390 -25.36 -25.40 8.24
CA LYS A 390 -26.57 -24.63 7.89
C LYS A 390 -26.55 -23.24 8.54
N VAL A 391 -26.15 -22.24 7.79
CA VAL A 391 -26.21 -20.82 8.19
C VAL A 391 -27.61 -20.28 7.90
N VAL A 392 -28.18 -19.55 8.87
CA VAL A 392 -29.41 -18.78 8.65
C VAL A 392 -29.00 -17.37 8.26
N LEU A 393 -29.33 -16.95 7.03
CA LEU A 393 -29.07 -15.58 6.56
C LEU A 393 -29.82 -14.59 7.47
N LYS A 394 -29.05 -13.78 8.20
CA LYS A 394 -29.50 -12.69 9.07
C LYS A 394 -28.49 -11.56 8.96
N GLU A 395 -28.92 -10.32 9.17
CA GLU A 395 -28.03 -9.14 9.19
C GLU A 395 -26.82 -9.36 10.11
N LYS A 396 -27.04 -9.95 11.30
CA LYS A 396 -25.96 -10.32 12.23
C LYS A 396 -24.87 -11.19 11.57
N THR A 397 -25.24 -12.17 10.76
CA THR A 397 -24.29 -13.07 10.09
C THR A 397 -23.49 -12.34 9.02
N ILE A 398 -24.15 -11.48 8.24
CA ILE A 398 -23.48 -10.63 7.24
C ILE A 398 -22.50 -9.70 7.95
N ASN A 399 -22.93 -9.05 9.04
CA ASN A 399 -22.10 -8.17 9.85
C ASN A 399 -20.90 -8.92 10.45
N GLU A 400 -21.06 -10.14 11.00
CA GLU A 400 -19.94 -10.94 11.52
C GLU A 400 -18.90 -11.32 10.44
N ILE A 401 -19.35 -11.56 9.20
CA ILE A 401 -18.47 -11.82 8.06
C ILE A 401 -17.72 -10.54 7.67
N LEU A 402 -18.41 -9.40 7.56
CA LEU A 402 -17.83 -8.11 7.17
C LEU A 402 -16.94 -7.48 8.25
N SER A 403 -17.24 -7.68 9.53
CA SER A 403 -16.37 -7.24 10.65
C SER A 403 -15.21 -8.21 10.92
N ARG A 404 -15.15 -9.34 10.21
CA ARG A 404 -14.17 -10.42 10.42
C ARG A 404 -14.15 -10.87 11.89
N THR A 405 -15.34 -10.99 12.49
CA THR A 405 -15.52 -11.35 13.91
C THR A 405 -15.61 -12.87 14.04
N PHE A 406 -14.89 -13.42 15.02
CA PHE A 406 -14.90 -14.86 15.26
C PHE A 406 -16.23 -15.25 15.92
N PRO A 407 -16.92 -16.33 15.49
CA PRO A 407 -18.14 -16.76 16.15
C PRO A 407 -17.87 -17.03 17.63
N LYS A 408 -18.72 -16.53 18.55
CA LYS A 408 -18.50 -16.71 20.00
C LYS A 408 -18.86 -18.10 20.56
N TRP A 409 -19.54 -18.94 19.77
CA TRP A 409 -19.92 -20.31 20.17
C TRP A 409 -19.89 -21.29 18.99
N GLY A 410 -19.28 -22.46 19.20
CA GLY A 410 -19.21 -23.53 18.22
C GLY A 410 -18.13 -24.56 18.53
N ASN A 411 -18.12 -25.67 17.78
CA ASN A 411 -16.93 -26.50 17.61
C ASN A 411 -16.27 -26.03 16.31
N TYR A 412 -15.02 -25.59 16.39
CA TYR A 412 -14.27 -25.07 15.25
C TYR A 412 -13.38 -26.17 14.67
N PRO A 413 -13.35 -26.34 13.33
CA PRO A 413 -12.28 -27.07 12.67
C PRO A 413 -10.91 -26.63 13.19
N ILE A 414 -10.04 -27.60 13.45
CA ILE A 414 -8.63 -27.32 13.74
C ILE A 414 -7.79 -27.86 12.58
N LEU A 415 -7.08 -26.96 11.94
CA LEU A 415 -6.14 -27.21 10.85
C LEU A 415 -4.75 -26.82 11.33
N ASN A 416 -3.73 -27.63 11.04
CA ASN A 416 -2.35 -27.23 11.29
C ASN A 416 -1.82 -26.26 10.23
N SER A 417 -0.58 -25.79 10.37
CA SER A 417 0.08 -24.88 9.42
C SER A 417 0.07 -25.37 7.96
N VAL A 418 0.18 -26.67 7.71
CA VAL A 418 0.13 -27.25 6.34
C VAL A 418 -1.28 -27.39 5.82
N GLU A 419 -2.21 -27.86 6.65
CA GLU A 419 -3.61 -27.97 6.27
C GLU A 419 -4.18 -26.59 5.94
N LEU A 420 -3.79 -25.55 6.68
CA LEU A 420 -4.14 -24.16 6.41
C LEU A 420 -3.46 -23.66 5.12
N ALA A 421 -2.15 -23.91 4.95
CA ALA A 421 -1.43 -23.61 3.70
C ALA A 421 -2.03 -24.31 2.46
N THR A 422 -2.61 -25.50 2.63
CA THR A 422 -3.21 -26.27 1.54
C THR A 422 -4.52 -25.64 1.04
N ILE A 423 -5.28 -24.97 1.92
CA ILE A 423 -6.57 -24.34 1.55
C ILE A 423 -6.45 -22.84 1.27
N TYR A 424 -5.40 -22.18 1.75
CA TYR A 424 -5.05 -20.80 1.41
C TYR A 424 -3.54 -20.60 1.40
N HIS A 425 -3.04 -20.15 0.25
CA HIS A 425 -1.71 -19.60 0.04
C HIS A 425 -1.80 -18.57 -1.10
N PHE A 426 -0.75 -17.77 -1.28
CA PHE A 426 -0.70 -16.84 -2.41
C PHE A 426 -0.31 -17.58 -3.70
N PRO A 427 -0.85 -17.18 -4.87
CA PRO A 427 -0.72 -17.94 -6.10
C PRO A 427 0.70 -17.96 -6.67
N ASN A 428 1.05 -19.06 -7.32
CA ASN A 428 2.34 -19.31 -7.98
C ASN A 428 2.14 -19.62 -9.47
N ILE A 429 3.21 -19.94 -10.17
CA ILE A 429 3.27 -20.25 -11.61
C ILE A 429 2.41 -21.46 -12.04
N GLU A 430 2.01 -22.34 -11.11
CA GLU A 430 1.07 -23.44 -11.39
C GLU A 430 -0.39 -22.94 -11.44
N VAL A 431 -0.72 -21.83 -10.79
CA VAL A 431 -2.08 -21.28 -10.71
C VAL A 431 -2.39 -20.44 -11.94
N LYS A 432 -2.71 -21.12 -13.05
CA LYS A 432 -2.92 -20.52 -14.38
C LYS A 432 -4.31 -19.90 -14.59
N THR A 433 -5.04 -19.62 -13.52
CA THR A 433 -6.39 -19.07 -13.59
C THR A 433 -6.37 -17.63 -14.14
N PRO A 434 -7.24 -17.28 -15.12
CA PRO A 434 -7.35 -15.91 -15.58
C PRO A 434 -7.89 -14.98 -14.49
N ARG A 435 -7.73 -13.66 -14.69
CA ARG A 435 -8.18 -12.59 -13.78
C ARG A 435 -7.46 -12.51 -12.42
N ILE A 436 -6.51 -13.38 -12.08
CA ILE A 436 -5.68 -13.15 -10.88
C ILE A 436 -4.95 -11.80 -10.97
N LYS A 437 -5.00 -11.01 -9.89
CA LYS A 437 -4.35 -9.70 -9.77
C LYS A 437 -2.84 -9.88 -9.51
N TRP A 438 -2.10 -10.09 -10.60
CA TRP A 438 -0.64 -10.18 -10.56
C TRP A 438 0.02 -8.79 -10.48
N LEU A 439 1.17 -8.74 -9.81
CA LEU A 439 2.07 -7.59 -9.80
C LEU A 439 2.69 -7.42 -11.18
N ARG A 440 2.38 -6.30 -11.85
CA ARG A 440 2.83 -6.01 -13.23
C ARG A 440 4.24 -5.46 -13.31
N THR A 441 4.73 -4.86 -12.23
CA THR A 441 6.03 -4.18 -12.17
C THR A 441 6.62 -4.43 -10.79
N ARG A 442 7.79 -5.07 -10.71
CA ARG A 442 8.48 -5.24 -9.42
C ARG A 442 9.02 -3.88 -8.97
N THR A 443 8.62 -3.41 -7.79
CA THR A 443 9.33 -2.33 -7.11
C THR A 443 10.68 -2.85 -6.62
N SER A 444 11.77 -2.28 -7.13
CA SER A 444 13.12 -2.56 -6.63
C SER A 444 13.42 -1.71 -5.40
N ALA A 445 14.12 -2.29 -4.43
CA ALA A 445 14.68 -1.52 -3.33
C ALA A 445 15.61 -0.41 -3.86
N PRO A 446 15.60 0.80 -3.26
CA PRO A 446 16.56 1.85 -3.62
C PRO A 446 18.00 1.38 -3.37
N PRO A 447 18.98 1.77 -4.21
CA PRO A 447 20.39 1.51 -3.92
C PRO A 447 20.80 2.05 -2.55
N THR A 448 21.58 1.27 -1.79
CA THR A 448 22.03 1.67 -0.45
C THR A 448 22.97 2.89 -0.47
N ASN A 449 23.56 3.19 -1.62
CA ASN A 449 24.47 4.31 -1.87
C ASN A 449 23.80 5.49 -2.62
N LEU A 450 22.49 5.71 -2.46
CA LEU A 450 21.82 6.87 -3.03
C LEU A 450 22.43 8.19 -2.51
N PRO A 451 22.65 9.19 -3.38
CA PRO A 451 23.18 10.48 -2.97
C PRO A 451 22.11 11.31 -2.26
N THR A 452 22.51 11.99 -1.18
CA THR A 452 21.66 12.91 -0.41
C THR A 452 21.52 14.29 -1.04
N GLU A 453 22.40 14.63 -1.99
CA GLU A 453 22.48 15.91 -2.68
C GLU A 453 22.43 15.75 -4.21
N GLY A 454 22.33 16.88 -4.91
CA GLY A 454 22.12 16.92 -6.36
C GLY A 454 20.65 17.02 -6.76
N ILE A 455 20.40 16.91 -8.08
CA ILE A 455 19.08 17.12 -8.68
C ILE A 455 18.15 15.95 -8.33
N HIS A 456 16.93 16.26 -7.91
CA HIS A 456 15.93 15.26 -7.55
C HIS A 456 15.32 14.64 -8.80
N LEU A 457 15.35 13.30 -8.87
CA LEU A 457 14.72 12.55 -9.96
C LEU A 457 13.29 12.14 -9.59
N GLY A 458 13.04 11.86 -8.31
CA GLY A 458 11.77 11.39 -7.80
C GLY A 458 11.95 10.59 -6.51
N ASP A 459 10.85 10.13 -5.92
CA ASP A 459 10.89 9.33 -4.70
C ASP A 459 10.76 7.83 -5.03
N SER A 460 11.62 7.01 -4.44
CA SER A 460 11.41 5.56 -4.35
C SER A 460 10.51 5.29 -3.14
N ILE A 461 9.45 4.51 -3.34
CA ILE A 461 8.60 4.00 -2.27
C ILE A 461 8.77 2.48 -2.29
N TYR A 462 9.33 1.92 -1.23
CA TYR A 462 9.58 0.48 -1.10
C TYR A 462 9.29 0.05 0.33
N ARG A 463 8.36 -0.89 0.52
CA ARG A 463 7.93 -1.40 1.85
C ARG A 463 7.61 -0.28 2.85
N HIS A 464 6.76 0.66 2.43
CA HIS A 464 6.37 1.87 3.17
C HIS A 464 7.51 2.87 3.49
N GLU A 465 8.77 2.55 3.22
CA GLU A 465 9.88 3.52 3.29
C GLU A 465 9.91 4.39 2.03
N LYS A 466 9.93 5.71 2.25
CA LYS A 466 10.04 6.73 1.20
C LYS A 466 11.47 7.28 1.15
N VAL A 467 12.20 7.00 0.09
CA VAL A 467 13.59 7.41 -0.12
C VAL A 467 13.70 8.33 -1.34
N SER A 468 14.18 9.56 -1.14
CA SER A 468 14.39 10.54 -2.21
C SER A 468 15.55 10.13 -3.10
N VAL A 469 15.31 9.96 -4.41
CA VAL A 469 16.31 9.58 -5.40
C VAL A 469 16.86 10.85 -6.07
N ARG A 470 18.17 11.03 -6.01
CA ARG A 470 18.88 12.17 -6.58
C ARG A 470 19.98 11.72 -7.54
N LEU A 471 20.40 12.64 -8.40
CA LEU A 471 21.53 12.47 -9.32
C LEU A 471 22.59 13.52 -8.99
N GLN A 472 23.82 13.07 -8.71
CA GLN A 472 24.92 13.99 -8.43
C GLN A 472 25.29 14.81 -9.67
N ARG A 473 25.83 16.02 -9.44
CA ARG A 473 26.33 16.89 -10.52
C ARG A 473 27.42 16.21 -11.34
N GLU A 474 28.24 15.36 -10.72
CA GLU A 474 29.30 14.57 -11.36
C GLU A 474 28.74 13.58 -12.38
N ASP A 475 27.72 12.80 -12.00
CA ASP A 475 27.08 11.81 -12.86
C ASP A 475 26.29 12.45 -13.98
N ARG A 476 25.64 13.59 -13.71
CA ARG A 476 24.89 14.34 -14.73
C ARG A 476 25.77 14.80 -15.90
N ARG A 477 27.09 14.98 -15.71
CA ARG A 477 28.04 15.27 -16.80
C ARG A 477 28.23 14.11 -17.78
N ARG A 478 27.79 12.90 -17.43
CA ARG A 478 27.82 11.70 -18.30
C ARG A 478 26.61 11.58 -19.23
N HIS A 479 25.75 12.61 -19.25
CA HIS A 479 24.46 12.67 -19.93
C HIS A 479 23.40 11.74 -19.31
N MET A 480 22.13 12.02 -19.63
CA MET A 480 20.98 11.24 -19.20
C MET A 480 20.12 10.92 -20.41
N TYR A 481 19.67 9.67 -20.53
CA TYR A 481 18.78 9.22 -21.60
C TYR A 481 17.44 8.80 -21.00
N THR A 482 16.37 9.52 -21.34
CA THR A 482 15.01 9.29 -20.82
C THR A 482 14.13 8.68 -21.90
N ILE A 483 13.68 7.44 -21.67
CA ILE A 483 12.81 6.69 -22.58
C ILE A 483 11.37 6.72 -22.02
N GLY A 484 10.39 6.94 -22.89
CA GLY A 484 8.98 6.87 -22.54
C GLY A 484 8.09 7.07 -23.75
N GLN A 485 6.98 6.33 -23.82
CA GLN A 485 5.93 6.51 -24.84
C GLN A 485 5.19 7.84 -24.61
N THR A 486 4.47 8.32 -25.62
CA THR A 486 3.62 9.51 -25.48
C THR A 486 2.62 9.33 -24.33
N GLY A 487 2.43 10.37 -23.50
CA GLY A 487 1.58 10.29 -22.30
C GLY A 487 2.23 9.67 -21.06
N SER A 488 3.44 9.11 -21.14
CA SER A 488 4.14 8.51 -19.96
C SER A 488 4.67 9.52 -18.93
N GLY A 489 4.54 10.82 -19.16
CA GLY A 489 5.09 11.88 -18.29
C GLY A 489 6.53 12.31 -18.59
N LYS A 490 7.12 11.88 -19.73
CA LYS A 490 8.48 12.26 -20.13
C LYS A 490 8.70 13.79 -20.17
N SER A 491 7.74 14.55 -20.70
CA SER A 491 7.82 16.02 -20.75
C SER A 491 7.75 16.64 -19.35
N GLU A 492 6.88 16.14 -18.47
CA GLU A 492 6.80 16.56 -17.06
C GLU A 492 8.11 16.31 -16.32
N PHE A 493 8.71 15.13 -16.50
CA PHE A 493 9.99 14.79 -15.89
C PHE A 493 11.11 15.75 -16.35
N LEU A 494 11.18 16.07 -17.65
CA LEU A 494 12.18 17.01 -18.16
C LEU A 494 11.91 18.45 -17.69
N LYS A 495 10.64 18.91 -17.66
CA LYS A 495 10.25 20.19 -17.05
C LYS A 495 10.62 20.24 -15.56
N TYR A 496 10.41 19.17 -14.82
CA TYR A 496 10.73 19.08 -13.39
C TYR A 496 12.24 19.18 -13.11
N LEU A 497 13.08 18.60 -13.97
CA LEU A 497 14.53 18.79 -13.88
C LEU A 497 14.95 20.21 -14.27
N ALA A 498 14.38 20.76 -15.35
CA ALA A 498 14.68 22.12 -15.79
C ALA A 498 14.25 23.18 -14.75
N TYR A 499 13.10 22.99 -14.12
CA TYR A 499 12.62 23.84 -13.02
C TYR A 499 13.60 23.85 -11.84
N GLN A 500 14.12 22.68 -11.44
CA GLN A 500 15.12 22.62 -10.37
C GLN A 500 16.39 23.40 -10.71
N ASP A 501 16.88 23.30 -11.95
CA ASP A 501 18.03 24.11 -12.40
C ASP A 501 17.71 25.61 -12.37
N ILE A 502 16.52 25.99 -12.83
CA ILE A 502 16.06 27.40 -12.81
C ILE A 502 16.07 27.97 -11.39
N ILE A 503 15.55 27.22 -10.41
CA ILE A 503 15.53 27.62 -8.99
C ILE A 503 16.93 27.60 -8.36
N ASN A 504 17.79 26.66 -8.75
CA ASN A 504 19.17 26.57 -8.27
C ASN A 504 20.12 27.62 -8.91
N GLY A 505 19.64 28.42 -9.87
CA GLY A 505 20.47 29.38 -10.61
C GLY A 505 21.43 28.75 -11.62
N GLU A 506 21.18 27.49 -12.01
CA GLU A 506 21.96 26.78 -13.02
C GLU A 506 21.46 27.13 -14.44
N GLY A 507 22.40 27.26 -15.38
CA GLY A 507 22.10 27.55 -16.78
C GLY A 507 21.63 26.31 -17.53
N LEU A 508 20.55 26.44 -18.31
CA LEU A 508 20.02 25.36 -19.15
C LEU A 508 19.56 25.86 -20.52
N ALA A 509 19.50 24.96 -21.49
CA ALA A 509 18.81 25.15 -22.76
C ALA A 509 17.74 24.07 -22.91
N PHE A 510 16.49 24.48 -23.08
CA PHE A 510 15.36 23.58 -23.29
C PHE A 510 14.89 23.70 -24.74
N ILE A 511 14.83 22.58 -25.47
CA ILE A 511 14.44 22.54 -26.88
C ILE A 511 13.18 21.70 -26.99
N ASP A 512 12.06 22.35 -27.32
CA ASP A 512 10.77 21.72 -27.55
C ASP A 512 10.29 21.98 -28.99
N PRO A 513 10.17 20.95 -29.84
CA PRO A 513 9.60 21.09 -31.19
C PRO A 513 8.11 21.45 -31.23
N HIS A 514 7.37 21.28 -30.12
CA HIS A 514 5.93 21.53 -30.05
C HIS A 514 5.56 22.85 -29.35
N GLY A 515 6.47 23.40 -28.53
CA GLY A 515 6.34 24.69 -27.84
C GLY A 515 5.63 24.65 -26.49
N GLU A 516 4.63 23.77 -26.32
CA GLU A 516 3.80 23.62 -25.11
C GLU A 516 4.63 23.53 -23.82
N ALA A 517 5.67 22.68 -23.80
CA ALA A 517 6.45 22.47 -22.58
C ALA A 517 7.36 23.66 -22.24
N VAL A 518 7.77 24.45 -23.24
CA VAL A 518 8.52 25.71 -23.02
C VAL A 518 7.58 26.81 -22.54
N GLU A 519 6.39 26.95 -23.13
CA GLU A 519 5.40 27.94 -22.69
C GLU A 519 4.98 27.71 -21.23
N GLU A 520 4.74 26.47 -20.83
CA GLU A 520 4.54 26.12 -19.43
C GLU A 520 5.75 26.47 -18.55
N LEU A 521 6.97 26.08 -18.96
CA LEU A 521 8.18 26.31 -18.18
C LEU A 521 8.44 27.81 -17.96
N LEU A 522 8.15 28.67 -18.95
CA LEU A 522 8.23 30.12 -18.82
C LEU A 522 7.35 30.67 -17.68
N THR A 523 6.17 30.08 -17.43
CA THR A 523 5.30 30.49 -16.32
C THR A 523 5.87 30.14 -14.93
N MET A 524 6.83 29.21 -14.88
CA MET A 524 7.47 28.74 -13.65
C MET A 524 8.76 29.51 -13.30
N ILE A 525 9.26 30.37 -14.19
CA ILE A 525 10.49 31.13 -13.97
C ILE A 525 10.24 32.25 -12.94
N PRO A 526 11.06 32.39 -11.87
CA PRO A 526 10.97 33.50 -10.94
C PRO A 526 11.10 34.86 -11.63
N LYS A 527 10.35 35.86 -11.19
CA LYS A 527 10.32 37.20 -11.82
C LYS A 527 11.68 37.87 -11.79
N GLU A 528 12.47 37.59 -10.76
CA GLU A 528 13.82 38.08 -10.52
C GLU A 528 14.82 37.60 -11.59
N ARG A 529 14.46 36.53 -12.31
CA ARG A 529 15.26 35.89 -13.38
C ARG A 529 14.71 36.16 -14.79
N ALA A 530 13.68 36.97 -14.96
CA ALA A 530 13.05 37.20 -16.27
C ALA A 530 14.03 37.75 -17.32
N GLU A 531 14.99 38.59 -16.91
CA GLU A 531 16.02 39.16 -17.78
C GLU A 531 17.10 38.13 -18.21
N ASP A 532 17.19 36.96 -17.56
CA ASP A 532 18.09 35.87 -17.97
C ASP A 532 17.53 35.04 -19.14
N VAL A 533 16.26 35.25 -19.50
CA VAL A 533 15.49 34.32 -20.35
C VAL A 533 15.59 34.70 -21.82
N VAL A 534 16.23 33.83 -22.62
CA VAL A 534 16.19 33.90 -24.09
C VAL A 534 15.14 32.93 -24.61
N TYR A 535 13.95 33.45 -24.93
CA TYR A 535 12.92 32.68 -25.65
C TYR A 535 13.11 32.86 -27.17
N PHE A 536 13.46 31.77 -27.85
CA PHE A 536 13.65 31.73 -29.31
C PHE A 536 12.54 30.89 -29.96
N ASN A 537 11.59 31.54 -30.62
CA ASN A 537 10.56 30.88 -31.41
C ASN A 537 10.70 31.28 -32.90
N PRO A 538 11.17 30.39 -33.80
CA PRO A 538 11.36 30.72 -35.21
C PRO A 538 10.04 30.87 -35.99
N ALA A 539 8.90 30.52 -35.40
CA ALA A 539 7.57 30.73 -35.99
C ALA A 539 6.93 32.08 -35.58
N ASP A 540 7.48 32.79 -34.60
CA ASP A 540 6.96 34.11 -34.18
C ASP A 540 7.39 35.20 -35.16
N SER A 541 6.47 35.56 -36.07
CA SER A 541 6.64 36.66 -37.02
C SER A 541 6.37 38.05 -36.42
N SER A 542 5.84 38.14 -35.20
CA SER A 542 5.57 39.39 -34.49
C SER A 542 6.79 39.88 -33.71
N ARG A 543 7.59 38.95 -33.17
CA ARG A 543 8.85 39.22 -32.46
C ARG A 543 9.99 38.34 -32.98
N PRO A 544 10.33 38.40 -34.28
CA PRO A 544 11.34 37.53 -34.87
C PRO A 544 12.72 37.80 -34.27
N MET A 545 13.37 36.73 -33.80
CA MET A 545 14.75 36.76 -33.34
C MET A 545 15.68 36.22 -34.44
N GLY A 546 16.73 36.98 -34.77
CA GLY A 546 17.71 36.57 -35.78
C GLY A 546 18.86 35.76 -35.16
N ILE A 547 19.31 34.72 -35.87
CA ILE A 547 20.56 33.99 -35.58
C ILE A 547 21.45 34.10 -36.82
N ASN A 548 22.64 34.70 -36.69
CA ASN A 548 23.61 34.73 -37.78
C ASN A 548 24.56 33.53 -37.69
N ILE A 549 24.35 32.54 -38.57
CA ILE A 549 25.19 31.33 -38.64
C ILE A 549 26.64 31.66 -39.07
N LEU A 550 26.90 32.85 -39.61
CA LEU A 550 28.24 33.33 -39.99
C LEU A 550 28.93 34.16 -38.90
N GLU A 551 28.35 34.27 -37.71
CA GLU A 551 28.95 35.04 -36.61
C GLU A 551 30.19 34.33 -36.05
N ALA A 552 31.36 34.89 -36.32
CA ALA A 552 32.66 34.36 -35.90
C ALA A 552 33.65 35.50 -35.62
N GLN A 553 34.38 35.39 -34.51
CA GLN A 553 35.42 36.33 -34.08
C GLN A 553 36.84 35.84 -34.40
N THR A 554 37.02 34.54 -34.66
CA THR A 554 38.32 33.92 -34.98
C THR A 554 38.25 33.09 -36.28
N GLU A 555 39.39 32.88 -36.93
CA GLU A 555 39.47 32.02 -38.12
C GLU A 555 39.04 30.58 -37.83
N GLU A 556 39.31 30.07 -36.61
CA GLU A 556 38.84 28.76 -36.19
C GLU A 556 37.30 28.71 -36.14
N GLN A 557 36.66 29.73 -35.56
CA GLN A 557 35.19 29.83 -35.52
C GLN A 557 34.58 29.93 -36.92
N LYS A 558 35.23 30.65 -37.86
CA LYS A 558 34.80 30.67 -39.27
C LYS A 558 34.80 29.25 -39.87
N HIS A 559 35.86 28.49 -39.66
CA HIS A 559 35.92 27.10 -40.13
C HIS A 559 34.93 26.19 -39.41
N GLN A 560 34.68 26.37 -38.11
CA GLN A 560 33.66 25.62 -37.35
C GLN A 560 32.24 25.92 -37.86
N ALA A 561 31.89 27.18 -38.10
CA ALA A 561 30.60 27.60 -38.65
C ALA A 561 30.34 26.97 -40.03
N VAL A 562 31.35 27.02 -40.91
CA VAL A 562 31.31 26.41 -42.24
C VAL A 562 31.14 24.89 -42.18
N ASN A 563 31.94 24.21 -41.34
CA ASN A 563 31.83 22.76 -41.15
C ASN A 563 30.45 22.37 -40.58
N SER A 564 29.89 23.18 -39.68
CA SER A 564 28.57 22.97 -39.09
C SER A 564 27.46 23.12 -40.13
N PHE A 565 27.55 24.15 -40.99
CA PHE A 565 26.60 24.38 -42.08
C PHE A 565 26.66 23.27 -43.15
N ILE A 566 27.86 22.84 -43.55
CA ILE A 566 28.06 21.68 -44.45
C ILE A 566 27.47 20.41 -43.82
N SER A 567 27.71 20.18 -42.54
CA SER A 567 27.16 19.02 -41.82
C SER A 567 25.64 19.06 -41.73
N LEU A 568 25.05 20.26 -41.62
CA LEU A 568 23.61 20.47 -41.68
C LEU A 568 23.05 20.20 -43.10
N LEU A 569 23.72 20.65 -44.16
CA LEU A 569 23.35 20.30 -45.54
C LEU A 569 23.37 18.79 -45.78
N TYR A 570 24.39 18.08 -45.31
CA TYR A 570 24.41 16.61 -45.36
C TYR A 570 23.21 15.99 -44.61
N LYS A 571 22.95 16.41 -43.36
CA LYS A 571 21.85 15.85 -42.57
C LYS A 571 20.45 16.10 -43.18
N LEU A 572 20.25 17.25 -43.82
CA LEU A 572 18.94 17.65 -44.37
C LEU A 572 18.71 17.15 -45.80
N TYR A 573 19.73 17.21 -46.67
CA TYR A 573 19.56 17.02 -48.12
C TYR A 573 20.29 15.79 -48.68
N ASP A 574 21.27 15.23 -47.96
CA ASP A 574 21.97 14.01 -48.39
C ASP A 574 22.41 13.11 -47.23
N PRO A 575 21.47 12.67 -46.35
CA PRO A 575 21.82 11.93 -45.13
C PRO A 575 22.51 10.59 -45.42
N ASN A 576 22.22 9.99 -46.59
CA ASN A 576 22.78 8.73 -47.06
C ASN A 576 24.02 8.89 -47.95
N ARG A 577 24.52 10.13 -48.17
CA ARG A 577 25.67 10.44 -49.03
C ARG A 577 25.55 9.87 -50.46
N THR A 578 24.36 10.02 -51.03
CA THR A 578 23.99 9.68 -52.42
C THR A 578 24.72 10.51 -53.47
N GLY A 579 25.34 11.63 -53.08
CA GLY A 579 26.16 12.48 -53.95
C GLY A 579 25.50 13.82 -54.30
N ILE A 580 24.31 14.11 -53.75
CA ILE A 580 23.62 15.39 -53.89
C ILE A 580 24.48 16.51 -53.25
N VAL A 581 25.05 16.25 -52.06
CA VAL A 581 26.05 17.13 -51.46
C VAL A 581 27.44 16.59 -51.81
N GLY A 582 27.80 16.70 -53.08
CA GLY A 582 29.09 16.26 -53.60
C GLY A 582 30.27 17.17 -53.23
N PRO A 583 31.53 16.70 -53.37
CA PRO A 583 32.73 17.47 -52.99
C PRO A 583 32.87 18.84 -53.69
N GLN A 584 32.30 18.99 -54.89
CA GLN A 584 32.27 20.28 -55.59
C GLN A 584 31.37 21.30 -54.89
N LEU A 585 30.18 20.88 -54.44
CA LEU A 585 29.26 21.74 -53.69
C LEU A 585 29.86 22.10 -52.33
N GLU A 586 30.49 21.13 -51.64
CA GLU A 586 31.18 21.41 -50.38
C GLU A 586 32.27 22.47 -50.57
N ARG A 587 33.15 22.30 -51.57
CA ARG A 587 34.24 23.26 -51.84
C ARG A 587 33.71 24.63 -52.23
N ALA A 588 32.63 24.70 -52.99
CA ALA A 588 31.97 25.96 -53.35
C ALA A 588 31.38 26.67 -52.13
N VAL A 589 30.53 25.99 -51.35
CA VAL A 589 29.91 26.53 -50.12
C VAL A 589 30.97 26.96 -49.11
N ARG A 590 32.00 26.13 -48.88
CA ARG A 590 33.13 26.44 -47.99
C ARG A 590 33.83 27.73 -48.38
N ASN A 591 34.25 27.85 -49.64
CA ASN A 591 34.97 29.03 -50.10
C ASN A 591 34.10 30.28 -50.07
N VAL A 592 32.85 30.18 -50.53
CA VAL A 592 31.91 31.32 -50.54
C VAL A 592 31.59 31.80 -49.13
N MET A 593 31.35 30.91 -48.17
CA MET A 593 31.12 31.30 -46.77
C MET A 593 32.36 31.96 -46.15
N LEU A 594 33.56 31.44 -46.42
CA LEU A 594 34.80 32.08 -45.98
C LEU A 594 34.99 33.47 -46.62
N THR A 595 34.69 33.63 -47.91
CA THR A 595 34.67 34.95 -48.57
C THR A 595 33.63 35.88 -47.95
N ALA A 596 32.43 35.41 -47.62
CA ALA A 596 31.42 36.22 -46.93
C ALA A 596 31.91 36.67 -45.55
N MET A 597 32.52 35.77 -44.77
CA MET A 597 33.10 36.06 -43.45
C MET A 597 34.46 36.79 -43.50
N SER A 598 34.94 37.21 -44.67
CA SER A 598 36.09 38.12 -44.75
C SER A 598 35.74 39.53 -44.25
N GLU A 599 34.46 39.90 -44.29
CA GLU A 599 33.92 41.13 -43.73
C GLU A 599 32.95 40.82 -42.57
N THR A 600 33.07 41.57 -41.48
CA THR A 600 32.20 41.44 -40.30
C THR A 600 30.78 41.90 -40.58
N GLY A 601 29.78 41.13 -40.15
CA GLY A 601 28.36 41.47 -40.26
C GLY A 601 27.64 40.91 -41.49
N ASN A 602 28.35 40.25 -42.41
CA ASN A 602 27.72 39.52 -43.52
C ASN A 602 26.91 38.30 -43.03
N THR A 603 25.91 37.91 -43.82
CA THR A 603 24.95 36.86 -43.49
C THR A 603 24.85 35.79 -44.60
N LEU A 604 23.99 34.78 -44.42
CA LEU A 604 23.68 33.82 -45.49
C LEU A 604 23.10 34.48 -46.76
N ILE A 605 22.58 35.71 -46.67
CA ILE A 605 22.13 36.48 -47.84
C ILE A 605 23.32 36.81 -48.76
N GLU A 606 24.47 37.16 -48.18
CA GLU A 606 25.70 37.46 -48.92
C GLU A 606 26.30 36.20 -49.54
N VAL A 607 26.22 35.05 -48.84
CA VAL A 607 26.58 33.73 -49.37
C VAL A 607 25.75 33.39 -50.61
N LEU A 608 24.43 33.61 -50.57
CA LEU A 608 23.56 33.39 -51.71
C LEU A 608 23.86 34.35 -52.87
N LYS A 609 24.11 35.64 -52.58
CA LYS A 609 24.50 36.64 -53.60
C LYS A 609 25.84 36.27 -54.27
N LEU A 610 26.84 35.83 -53.51
CA LEU A 610 28.12 35.38 -54.04
C LEU A 610 27.99 34.16 -54.97
N LEU A 611 27.02 33.27 -54.71
CA LEU A 611 26.72 32.11 -55.58
C LEU A 611 25.91 32.47 -56.83
N THR A 612 25.03 33.47 -56.75
CA THR A 612 23.99 33.72 -57.79
C THR A 612 24.22 34.98 -58.62
N ASN A 613 25.04 35.93 -58.16
CA ASN A 613 25.29 37.20 -58.83
C ASN A 613 26.79 37.38 -59.14
N PRO A 614 27.23 37.10 -60.39
CA PRO A 614 28.63 37.22 -60.80
C PRO A 614 29.24 38.61 -60.56
N ALA A 615 28.47 39.68 -60.80
CA ALA A 615 28.95 41.06 -60.60
C ALA A 615 29.15 41.40 -59.11
N PHE A 616 28.37 40.79 -58.22
CA PHE A 616 28.60 40.89 -56.77
C PHE A 616 29.83 40.09 -56.34
N ALA A 617 30.02 38.87 -56.89
CA ALA A 617 31.18 38.04 -56.61
C ALA A 617 32.49 38.69 -57.09
N GLU A 618 32.56 39.20 -58.32
CA GLU A 618 33.74 39.91 -58.83
C GLU A 618 34.12 41.13 -57.99
N LYS A 619 33.14 41.83 -57.40
CA LYS A 619 33.39 42.96 -56.50
C LYS A 619 33.96 42.56 -55.14
N LYS A 620 33.76 41.29 -54.72
CA LYS A 620 34.21 40.75 -53.42
C LYS A 620 35.50 39.92 -53.51
N ILE A 621 35.96 39.62 -54.73
CA ILE A 621 37.19 38.85 -55.00
C ILE A 621 38.37 39.78 -55.35
N LYS A 622 38.10 41.07 -55.61
CA LYS A 622 39.09 42.15 -55.77
C LYS A 622 39.37 42.85 -54.45
#